data_AF-A0A6G7PUX9-F1
#
_entry.id   AF-A0A6G7PUX9-F1
#
_cell.length_a   1.000
_cell.length_b   1.000
_cell.length_c   1.000
_cell.angle_alpha   90.00
_cell.angle_beta   90.00
_cell.angle_gamma   90.00
#
_symmetry.space_group_name_H-M   'P 1'
#
loop_
_entity.id
_entity.type
_entity.pdbx_description
1 polymer ?
#
loop_
_entity_poly.entity_id
_entity_poly.type
_entity_poly.pdbx_seq_one_letter_code
_entity_poly.pdbx_strand_id
1 'polypeptide(L)'
;MPDQSRPDPWSVAEELYLKGKKAKARKVLEELFNQRDYRCRAAFYLWVLYGEAQKYLTSLEDHQCLESLPAEIALLKRYQKVRQRLTDCQKEREKDRRFISSLKKEKVSLKEEINRLRFELEKLEEIRRDTEQRRLKTSH
;
A
#
# COMPACT_ATOMS: atom_id res chain seq x y z
N MET A 1 54.28 -6.94 8.92
CA MET A 1 53.45 -7.97 9.56
C MET A 1 52.07 -7.37 9.76
N PRO A 2 51.03 -7.77 9.01
CA PRO A 2 49.68 -7.27 9.26
C PRO A 2 49.18 -7.85 10.59
N ASP A 3 48.72 -6.96 11.45
CA ASP A 3 48.22 -7.23 12.80
C ASP A 3 46.95 -8.11 12.75
N GLN A 4 47.12 -9.41 13.02
CA GLN A 4 46.04 -10.42 13.02
C GLN A 4 45.16 -10.38 14.28
N SER A 5 45.29 -9.37 15.15
CA SER A 5 44.63 -9.36 16.46
C SER A 5 43.22 -8.76 16.49
N ARG A 6 42.77 -8.10 15.41
CA ARG A 6 41.44 -7.48 15.36
C ARG A 6 40.43 -8.38 14.66
N PRO A 7 39.32 -8.76 15.33
CA PRO A 7 38.25 -9.51 14.69
C PRO A 7 37.68 -8.69 13.53
N ASP A 8 37.34 -9.38 12.45
CA ASP A 8 36.70 -8.78 11.28
C ASP A 8 35.47 -7.95 11.73
N PRO A 9 35.40 -6.65 11.41
CA PRO A 9 34.31 -5.77 11.80
C PRO A 9 32.93 -6.31 11.40
N TRP A 10 32.85 -7.05 10.29
CA TRP A 10 31.62 -7.68 9.85
C TRP A 10 31.17 -8.79 10.80
N SER A 11 32.09 -9.69 11.16
CA SER A 11 31.86 -10.75 12.15
C SER A 11 31.38 -10.19 13.50
N VAL A 12 31.92 -9.04 13.93
CA VAL A 12 31.46 -8.35 15.15
C VAL A 12 30.00 -7.87 15.02
N ALA A 13 29.63 -7.31 13.87
CA ALA A 13 28.25 -6.86 13.62
C ALA A 13 27.25 -8.04 13.66
N GLU A 14 27.59 -9.16 13.03
CA GLU A 14 26.77 -10.37 13.03
C GLU A 14 26.58 -10.93 14.44
N GLU A 15 27.68 -11.06 15.21
CA GLU A 15 27.61 -11.56 16.58
C GLU A 15 26.73 -10.67 17.46
N LEU A 16 26.86 -9.34 17.35
CA LEU A 16 26.02 -8.40 18.07
C LEU A 16 24.55 -8.55 17.68
N TYR A 17 24.26 -8.76 16.39
CA TYR A 17 22.89 -8.96 15.92
C TYR A 17 22.30 -10.26 16.48
N LEU A 18 23.03 -11.37 16.39
CA LEU A 18 22.62 -12.69 16.89
C LEU A 18 22.41 -12.70 18.42
N LYS A 19 23.22 -11.95 19.17
CA LYS A 19 23.03 -11.74 20.62
C LYS A 19 21.88 -10.79 20.97
N GLY A 20 21.06 -10.37 19.99
CA GLY A 20 19.94 -9.46 20.18
C GLY A 20 20.33 -8.00 20.41
N LYS A 21 21.62 -7.64 20.35
CA LYS A 21 22.14 -6.28 20.56
C LYS A 21 21.99 -5.43 19.29
N LYS A 22 20.76 -5.36 18.75
CA LYS A 22 20.43 -4.76 17.44
C LYS A 22 20.92 -3.31 17.28
N ALA A 23 20.82 -2.47 18.30
CA ALA A 23 21.27 -1.09 18.23
C ALA A 23 22.80 -0.97 18.11
N LYS A 24 23.56 -1.88 18.74
CA LYS A 24 25.03 -1.91 18.64
C LYS A 24 25.46 -2.46 17.28
N ALA A 25 24.82 -3.53 16.81
CA ALA A 25 25.04 -4.07 15.47
C ALA A 25 24.78 -3.01 14.39
N ARG A 26 23.72 -2.20 14.55
CA ARG A 26 23.41 -1.11 13.63
C ARG A 26 24.54 -0.09 13.54
N LYS A 27 25.09 0.35 14.67
CA LYS A 27 26.19 1.33 14.70
C LYS A 27 27.42 0.81 13.95
N VAL A 28 27.79 -0.46 14.19
CA VAL A 28 28.91 -1.09 13.49
C VAL A 28 28.64 -1.18 11.98
N LEU A 29 27.43 -1.55 11.57
CA LEU A 29 27.06 -1.57 10.15
C LEU A 29 27.08 -0.15 9.53
N GLU A 30 26.65 0.88 10.26
CA GLU A 30 26.71 2.27 9.80
C GLU A 30 28.16 2.77 9.65
N GLU A 31 29.09 2.31 10.48
CA GLU A 31 30.52 2.56 10.32
C GLU A 31 31.08 1.83 9.09
N LEU A 32 30.70 0.56 8.91
CA LEU A 32 31.10 -0.25 7.75
C LEU A 32 30.56 0.29 6.43
N PHE A 33 29.39 0.94 6.44
CA PHE A 33 28.83 1.58 5.26
C PHE A 33 29.73 2.68 4.68
N ASN A 34 30.57 3.32 5.51
CA ASN A 34 31.53 4.33 5.05
C ASN A 34 32.84 3.72 4.54
N GLN A 35 33.04 2.40 4.67
CA GLN A 35 34.24 1.70 4.22
C GLN A 35 33.99 1.08 2.85
N ARG A 36 34.90 1.32 1.88
CA ARG A 36 34.71 0.91 0.48
C ARG A 36 34.42 -0.59 0.31
N ASP A 37 35.12 -1.43 1.08
CA ASP A 37 35.04 -2.89 0.94
C ASP A 37 33.74 -3.47 1.51
N TYR A 38 33.14 -2.79 2.49
CA TYR A 38 31.92 -3.25 3.15
C TYR A 38 30.69 -2.47 2.72
N ARG A 39 30.83 -1.35 1.99
CA ARG A 39 29.77 -0.40 1.69
C ARG A 39 28.52 -1.06 1.11
N CYS A 40 28.67 -1.87 0.07
CA CYS A 40 27.52 -2.52 -0.59
C CYS A 40 26.82 -3.51 0.34
N ARG A 41 27.60 -4.33 1.06
CA ARG A 41 27.06 -5.35 1.97
C ARG A 41 26.37 -4.67 3.16
N ALA A 42 27.02 -3.68 3.76
CA ALA A 42 26.47 -2.89 4.84
C ALA A 42 25.19 -2.16 4.41
N ALA A 43 25.15 -1.57 3.21
CA ALA A 43 23.96 -0.91 2.68
C ALA A 43 22.76 -1.87 2.60
N PHE A 44 22.97 -3.09 2.07
CA PHE A 44 21.93 -4.10 1.98
C PHE A 44 21.40 -4.51 3.35
N TYR A 45 22.28 -4.88 4.29
CA TYR A 45 21.84 -5.33 5.62
C TYR A 45 21.27 -4.20 6.47
N LEU A 46 21.76 -2.96 6.32
CA LEU A 46 21.14 -1.80 6.95
C LEU A 46 19.71 -1.59 6.44
N TRP A 47 19.50 -1.74 5.13
CA TRP A 47 18.17 -1.68 4.52
C TRP A 47 17.26 -2.82 5.01
N VAL A 48 17.70 -4.08 4.92
CA VAL A 48 16.88 -5.25 5.28
C VAL A 48 16.54 -5.29 6.76
N LEU A 49 17.51 -5.04 7.64
CA LEU A 49 17.35 -5.28 9.09
C LEU A 49 16.78 -4.08 9.84
N TYR A 50 16.99 -2.86 9.34
CA TYR A 50 16.65 -1.62 10.05
C TYR A 50 15.71 -0.71 9.26
N GLY A 51 15.32 -1.10 8.05
CA GLY A 51 14.33 -0.42 7.24
C GLY A 51 14.89 0.61 6.27
N GLU A 52 13.97 1.26 5.56
CA GLU A 52 14.26 2.08 4.38
C GLU A 52 14.78 3.47 4.73
N ALA A 53 16.11 3.62 4.86
CA ALA A 53 16.74 4.91 4.63
C ALA A 53 17.10 5.01 3.15
N GLN A 54 16.58 6.05 2.46
CA GLN A 54 16.82 6.28 1.03
C GLN A 54 18.31 6.21 0.66
N LYS A 55 19.20 6.71 1.54
CA LYS A 55 20.65 6.66 1.37
C LYS A 55 21.23 5.25 1.15
N TYR A 56 20.65 4.22 1.76
CA TYR A 56 21.11 2.83 1.60
C TYR A 56 20.68 2.26 0.26
N LEU A 57 19.44 2.54 -0.15
CA LEU A 57 18.91 2.13 -1.45
C LEU A 57 19.70 2.78 -2.60
N THR A 58 19.94 4.09 -2.53
CA THR A 58 20.75 4.80 -3.54
C THR A 58 22.16 4.23 -3.65
N SER A 59 22.78 3.82 -2.53
CA SER A 59 24.11 3.18 -2.61
C SER A 59 24.07 1.80 -3.25
N LEU A 60 22.96 1.07 -3.18
CA LEU A 60 22.81 -0.23 -3.85
C LEU A 60 22.56 -0.09 -5.36
N GLU A 61 22.23 1.10 -5.83
CA GLU A 61 22.09 1.42 -7.25
C GLU A 61 23.44 1.74 -7.92
N ASP A 62 24.50 1.97 -7.13
CA ASP A 62 25.86 2.17 -7.63
C ASP A 62 26.35 0.93 -8.39
N HIS A 63 27.01 1.13 -9.54
CA HIS A 63 27.46 0.04 -10.43
C HIS A 63 28.32 -1.01 -9.71
N GLN A 64 29.20 -0.57 -8.81
CA GLN A 64 30.04 -1.45 -7.99
C GLN A 64 29.22 -2.40 -7.09
N CYS A 65 28.07 -1.96 -6.59
CA CYS A 65 27.18 -2.78 -5.77
C CYS A 65 26.34 -3.75 -6.61
N LEU A 66 26.00 -3.36 -7.84
CA LEU A 66 25.33 -4.24 -8.80
C LEU A 66 26.19 -5.46 -9.16
N GLU A 67 27.50 -5.27 -9.29
CA GLU A 67 28.44 -6.35 -9.62
C GLU A 67 28.82 -7.20 -8.41
N SER A 68 29.02 -6.57 -7.24
CA SER A 68 29.49 -7.29 -6.05
C SER A 68 28.42 -8.12 -5.35
N LEU A 69 27.13 -7.78 -5.49
CA LEU A 69 26.03 -8.42 -4.76
C LEU A 69 24.83 -8.76 -5.67
N PRO A 70 25.01 -9.59 -6.72
CA PRO A 70 23.98 -9.81 -7.73
C PRO A 70 22.70 -10.47 -7.17
N ALA A 71 22.82 -11.34 -6.17
CA ALA A 71 21.69 -12.01 -5.55
C ALA A 71 20.84 -11.05 -4.70
N GLU A 72 21.50 -10.23 -3.88
CA GLU A 72 20.90 -9.21 -3.03
C GLU A 72 20.19 -8.15 -3.86
N ILE A 73 20.79 -7.73 -4.96
CA ILE A 73 20.19 -6.78 -5.91
C ILE A 73 18.97 -7.39 -6.61
N ALA A 74 19.02 -8.68 -6.96
CA ALA A 74 17.85 -9.37 -7.49
C ALA A 74 16.70 -9.40 -6.47
N LEU A 75 17.00 -9.60 -5.18
CA LEU A 75 16.02 -9.51 -4.10
C LEU A 75 15.46 -8.09 -3.95
N LEU A 76 16.29 -7.06 -4.00
CA LEU A 76 15.87 -5.65 -3.94
C LEU A 76 14.90 -5.33 -5.09
N LYS A 77 15.21 -5.72 -6.33
CA LYS A 77 14.33 -5.51 -7.49
C LYS A 77 12.99 -6.22 -7.33
N ARG A 78 12.99 -7.46 -6.82
CA ARG A 78 11.76 -8.20 -6.53
C ARG A 78 10.93 -7.50 -5.46
N TYR A 79 11.58 -7.04 -4.39
CA TYR A 79 10.94 -6.28 -3.33
C TYR A 79 10.28 -5.00 -3.87
N GLN A 80 11.01 -4.19 -4.65
CA GLN A 80 10.48 -2.97 -5.27
C GLN A 80 9.26 -3.26 -6.16
N LYS A 81 9.30 -4.34 -6.96
CA LYS A 81 8.17 -4.75 -7.80
C LYS A 81 6.94 -5.17 -6.97
N VAL A 82 7.15 -5.91 -5.89
CA VAL A 82 6.05 -6.32 -4.98
C VAL A 82 5.48 -5.11 -4.26
N ARG A 83 6.33 -4.20 -3.77
CA ARG A 83 5.92 -2.95 -3.14
C ARG A 83 5.09 -2.09 -4.07
N GLN A 84 5.52 -1.92 -5.32
CA GLN A 84 4.77 -1.17 -6.32
C GLN A 84 3.38 -1.79 -6.56
N ARG A 85 3.32 -3.12 -6.75
CA ARG A 85 2.04 -3.84 -6.89
C ARG A 85 1.12 -3.64 -5.68
N LEU A 86 1.67 -3.67 -4.47
CA LEU A 86 0.90 -3.40 -3.26
C LEU A 86 0.32 -1.99 -3.26
N THR A 87 1.11 -0.98 -3.63
CA THR A 87 0.66 0.40 -3.78
C THR A 87 -0.46 0.53 -4.82
N ASP A 88 -0.33 -0.14 -5.96
CA ASP A 88 -1.35 -0.11 -7.01
C ASP A 88 -2.65 -0.79 -6.54
N CYS A 89 -2.56 -1.94 -5.88
CA CYS A 89 -3.73 -2.59 -5.27
C CYS A 89 -4.43 -1.70 -4.22
N GLN A 90 -3.67 -0.95 -3.42
CA GLN A 90 -4.24 -0.01 -2.45
C GLN A 90 -5.00 1.14 -3.14
N LYS A 91 -4.47 1.65 -4.26
CA LYS A 91 -5.14 2.69 -5.07
C LYS A 91 -6.44 2.17 -5.68
N GLU A 92 -6.43 0.96 -6.24
CA GLU A 92 -7.64 0.34 -6.80
C GLU A 92 -8.70 0.10 -5.72
N ARG A 93 -8.30 -0.44 -4.55
CA ARG A 93 -9.22 -0.59 -3.41
C ARG A 93 -9.86 0.74 -3.01
N GLU A 94 -9.12 1.84 -3.06
CA GLU A 94 -9.64 3.17 -2.74
C GLU A 94 -10.60 3.70 -3.82
N LYS A 95 -10.39 3.35 -5.09
CA LYS A 95 -11.35 3.64 -6.17
C LYS A 95 -12.64 2.85 -5.97
N ASP A 96 -12.54 1.55 -5.73
CA ASP A 96 -13.70 0.68 -5.48
C ASP A 96 -14.51 1.14 -4.28
N ARG A 97 -13.84 1.54 -3.20
CA ARG A 97 -14.49 2.11 -2.01
C ARG A 97 -15.33 3.35 -2.34
N ARG A 98 -14.78 4.25 -3.16
CA ARG A 98 -15.48 5.46 -3.60
C ARG A 98 -16.65 5.12 -4.53
N PHE A 99 -16.44 4.19 -5.46
CA PHE A 99 -17.49 3.73 -6.37
C PHE A 99 -18.67 3.09 -5.62
N ILE A 100 -18.39 2.18 -4.68
CA ILE A 100 -19.42 1.56 -3.82
C ILE A 100 -20.18 2.62 -3.01
N SER A 101 -19.48 3.63 -2.49
CA SER A 101 -20.12 4.75 -1.78
C SER A 101 -21.09 5.52 -2.69
N SER A 102 -20.69 5.78 -3.93
CA SER A 102 -21.55 6.42 -4.94
C SER A 102 -22.79 5.58 -5.22
N LEU A 103 -22.63 4.29 -5.51
CA LEU A 103 -23.75 3.38 -5.78
C LEU A 103 -24.72 3.28 -4.60
N LYS A 104 -24.22 3.33 -3.35
CA LYS A 104 -25.08 3.37 -2.16
C LYS A 104 -25.95 4.62 -2.12
N LYS A 105 -25.40 5.79 -2.46
CA LYS A 105 -26.17 7.05 -2.52
C LYS A 105 -27.21 7.00 -3.63
N GLU A 106 -26.82 6.55 -4.81
CA GLU A 106 -27.72 6.40 -5.95
C GLU A 106 -28.88 5.44 -5.64
N LYS A 107 -28.58 4.30 -5.01
CA LYS A 107 -29.61 3.35 -4.55
C LYS A 107 -30.61 3.97 -3.58
N VAL A 108 -30.17 4.86 -2.69
CA VAL A 108 -31.07 5.58 -1.77
C VAL A 108 -31.93 6.58 -2.56
N SER A 109 -31.33 7.37 -3.44
CA SER A 109 -32.03 8.33 -4.30
C SER A 109 -33.12 7.65 -5.13
N LEU A 110 -32.80 6.54 -5.81
CA LEU A 110 -33.77 5.81 -6.62
C LEU A 110 -34.91 5.21 -5.80
N LYS A 111 -34.64 4.78 -4.56
CA LYS A 111 -35.71 4.32 -3.64
C LYS A 111 -36.66 5.45 -3.28
N GLU A 112 -36.14 6.64 -3.00
CA GLU A 112 -36.96 7.81 -2.71
C GLU A 112 -37.82 8.21 -3.92
N GLU A 113 -37.25 8.18 -5.12
CA GLU A 113 -37.96 8.47 -6.37
C GLU A 113 -39.07 7.45 -6.65
N ILE A 114 -38.79 6.14 -6.50
CA ILE A 114 -39.80 5.09 -6.62
C ILE A 114 -40.96 5.30 -5.64
N ASN A 115 -40.66 5.68 -4.39
CA ASN A 115 -41.70 5.94 -3.40
C ASN A 115 -42.55 7.15 -3.77
N ARG A 116 -41.93 8.23 -4.28
CA ARG A 116 -42.67 9.41 -4.77
C ARG A 116 -43.59 9.04 -5.95
N LEU A 117 -43.06 8.33 -6.94
CA LEU A 117 -43.83 7.92 -8.12
C LEU A 117 -45.00 7.00 -7.75
N ARG A 118 -44.82 6.08 -6.79
CA ARG A 118 -45.91 5.24 -6.27
C ARG A 118 -47.02 6.07 -5.64
N PHE A 119 -46.67 7.05 -4.82
CA PHE A 119 -47.62 7.94 -4.19
C PHE A 119 -48.38 8.81 -5.21
N GLU A 120 -47.69 9.32 -6.23
CA GLU A 120 -48.32 10.06 -7.33
C GLU A 120 -49.27 9.19 -8.14
N LEU A 121 -48.89 7.93 -8.41
CA LEU A 121 -49.75 6.97 -9.10
C LEU A 121 -51.03 6.70 -8.30
N GLU A 122 -50.92 6.43 -7.00
CA GLU A 122 -52.07 6.18 -6.12
C GLU A 122 -53.04 7.38 -6.12
N LYS A 123 -52.51 8.61 -6.05
CA LYS A 123 -53.33 9.84 -6.16
C LYS A 123 -54.04 9.96 -7.50
N LEU A 124 -53.35 9.69 -8.60
CA LEU A 124 -53.95 9.75 -9.93
C LEU A 124 -55.05 8.70 -10.10
N GLU A 125 -54.87 7.51 -9.54
CA GLU A 125 -55.89 6.45 -9.54
C GLU A 125 -57.11 6.82 -8.69
N GLU A 126 -56.92 7.51 -7.57
CA GLU A 126 -58.01 8.08 -6.76
C GLU A 126 -58.79 9.14 -7.55
N ILE A 127 -58.09 10.11 -8.14
CA ILE A 127 -58.69 11.16 -8.98
C ILE A 127 -59.46 10.55 -10.17
N ARG A 128 -58.90 9.51 -10.81
CA ARG A 128 -59.57 8.80 -11.91
C ARG A 128 -60.88 8.18 -11.45
N ARG A 129 -60.86 7.44 -10.34
CA ARG A 129 -62.05 6.78 -9.76
C ARG A 129 -63.13 7.79 -9.39
N ASP A 130 -62.75 8.89 -8.74
CA ASP A 130 -63.67 9.96 -8.38
C ASP A 130 -64.31 10.61 -9.61
N THR A 131 -63.51 10.84 -10.66
CA THR A 131 -63.99 11.43 -11.91
C THR A 131 -64.95 10.48 -12.64
N GLU A 132 -64.65 9.18 -12.69
CA GLU A 132 -65.55 8.16 -13.24
C GLU A 132 -66.88 8.10 -12.48
N GLN A 133 -66.84 8.10 -11.15
CA GLN A 133 -68.06 8.12 -10.33
C GLN A 133 -68.92 9.37 -10.57
N ARG A 134 -68.30 10.55 -10.71
CA ARG A 134 -69.03 11.79 -11.01
C ARG A 134 -69.71 11.73 -12.38
N ARG A 135 -69.02 11.23 -13.41
CA ARG A 135 -69.59 11.07 -14.77
C ARG A 135 -70.79 10.14 -14.80
N LEU A 136 -70.74 9.03 -14.06
CA LEU A 136 -71.85 8.08 -13.95
C LEU A 136 -73.07 8.71 -13.27
N LYS A 137 -72.87 9.55 -12.26
CA LYS A 137 -73.95 10.23 -11.52
C LYS A 137 -74.65 11.34 -12.32
N THR A 138 -73.96 11.99 -13.26
CA THR A 138 -74.54 13.07 -14.08
C THR A 138 -75.13 12.59 -15.42
N SER A 139 -75.10 11.29 -15.73
CA SER A 139 -75.69 10.71 -16.95
C SER A 139 -77.06 10.05 -16.73
N HIS A 140 -77.68 10.29 -15.57
CA HIS A 140 -79.07 9.93 -15.23
C HIS A 140 -79.82 11.21 -14.83
#